data_AF-A0A1B6K6I9-F1
#
_entry.id   AF-A0A1B6K6I9-F1
#
_cell.length_a   1.000
_cell.length_b   1.000
_cell.length_c   1.000
_cell.angle_alpha   90.00
_cell.angle_beta   90.00
_cell.angle_gamma   90.00
#
_symmetry.space_group_name_H-M   'P 1'
#
loop_
_entity.id
_entity.type
_entity.pdbx_description
1 polymer ?
#
loop_
_entity_poly.entity_id
_entity_poly.type
_entity_poly.pdbx_seq_one_letter_code
_entity_poly.pdbx_strand_id
1 'polypeptide(L)'
;LGLDAMDGNDEVEGDRQGQWLRRRRLDGALNRVPRDFYPRVWSVLEKCQGLAIEGRLLPQNLTQEMTSGELKFALAVETVLNTIPQPEYRQLVVEALMVLTLVTEHNVASHLGGVIAVENLVHKANQIFLQDQMKINGDATLCCAKPKEARETTSSGGLLCGGAAYICQHFYDSAPSGSFGTMTYIMRATATLLDCLPKEGDIDCNVQ
;
A
#
# COMPACT_ATOMS: atom_id res chain seq x y z
N LEU A 1 -31.23 -28.18 -41.23
CA LEU A 1 -30.05 -27.48 -41.78
C LEU A 1 -29.91 -26.17 -41.03
N GLY A 2 -29.37 -26.25 -39.82
CA GLY A 2 -28.98 -25.07 -39.05
C GLY A 2 -27.58 -24.65 -39.48
N LEU A 3 -27.39 -23.37 -39.75
CA LEU A 3 -26.08 -22.77 -39.92
C LEU A 3 -25.90 -21.80 -38.76
N ASP A 4 -24.92 -22.15 -37.93
CA ASP A 4 -24.56 -21.50 -36.69
C ASP A 4 -24.09 -20.06 -36.89
N ALA A 5 -24.58 -19.18 -36.01
CA ALA A 5 -23.91 -17.94 -35.71
C ALA A 5 -22.72 -18.26 -34.78
N MET A 6 -21.49 -18.13 -35.30
CA MET A 6 -20.30 -18.08 -34.45
C MET A 6 -20.05 -16.62 -34.05
N ASP A 7 -20.66 -16.24 -32.93
CA ASP A 7 -20.11 -15.22 -32.04
C ASP A 7 -19.22 -15.94 -31.02
N GLY A 8 -18.03 -15.41 -30.78
CA GLY A 8 -16.97 -16.10 -30.04
C GLY A 8 -15.76 -15.22 -29.86
N ASN A 9 -15.96 -14.13 -29.11
CA ASN A 9 -15.00 -13.13 -28.66
C ASN A 9 -13.78 -13.76 -27.92
N ASP A 10 -12.73 -14.14 -28.65
CA ASP A 10 -11.52 -14.80 -28.17
C ASP A 10 -10.26 -13.88 -28.13
N GLU A 11 -10.42 -12.56 -27.93
CA GLU A 11 -9.27 -11.61 -27.91
C GLU A 11 -9.25 -10.59 -26.74
N VAL A 12 -9.62 -10.97 -25.51
CA VAL A 12 -9.52 -10.04 -24.34
C VAL A 12 -8.92 -10.67 -23.07
N GLU A 13 -7.92 -11.54 -23.21
CA GLU A 13 -7.17 -12.06 -22.05
C GLU A 13 -5.67 -11.68 -22.04
N GLY A 14 -5.16 -11.07 -23.10
CA GLY A 14 -3.73 -10.74 -23.24
C GLY A 14 -3.25 -9.42 -22.60
N ASP A 15 -4.15 -8.53 -22.15
CA ASP A 15 -3.80 -7.12 -21.84
C ASP A 15 -3.90 -6.72 -20.35
N ARG A 16 -3.98 -7.70 -19.43
CA ARG A 16 -4.15 -7.41 -17.99
C ARG A 16 -2.84 -7.22 -17.22
N GLN A 17 -1.72 -7.77 -17.72
CA GLN A 17 -0.42 -7.67 -17.05
C GLN A 17 0.16 -6.26 -17.21
N GLY A 18 0.59 -5.65 -16.11
CA GLY A 18 1.14 -4.31 -16.06
C GLY A 18 0.09 -3.19 -15.93
N GLN A 19 -1.20 -3.52 -15.91
CA GLN A 19 -2.29 -2.53 -15.87
C GLN A 19 -2.24 -1.69 -14.59
N TRP A 20 -2.09 -2.34 -13.44
CA TRP A 20 -2.09 -1.65 -12.14
C TRP A 20 -0.78 -0.91 -11.90
N LEU A 21 0.35 -1.49 -12.31
CA LEU A 21 1.64 -0.80 -12.25
C LEU A 21 1.60 0.49 -13.09
N ARG A 22 1.10 0.42 -14.32
CA ARG A 22 0.94 1.60 -15.19
C ARG A 22 0.02 2.63 -14.56
N ARG A 23 -1.11 2.19 -13.98
CA ARG A 23 -2.05 3.09 -13.30
C ARG A 23 -1.39 3.81 -12.11
N ARG A 24 -0.64 3.09 -11.26
CA ARG A 24 0.09 3.68 -10.14
C ARG A 24 1.16 4.67 -10.59
N ARG A 25 1.88 4.37 -11.67
CA ARG A 25 2.85 5.32 -12.26
C ARG A 25 2.17 6.61 -12.73
N LEU A 26 1.03 6.51 -13.41
CA LEU A 26 0.27 7.67 -13.88
C LEU A 26 -0.29 8.49 -12.71
N ASP A 27 -0.96 7.84 -11.76
CA ASP A 27 -1.56 8.53 -10.61
C ASP A 27 -0.47 9.13 -9.70
N GLY A 28 0.65 8.43 -9.50
CA GLY A 28 1.81 8.93 -8.77
C GLY A 28 2.44 10.15 -9.43
N ALA A 29 2.67 10.11 -10.75
CA ALA A 29 3.26 11.24 -11.49
C ALA A 29 2.37 12.49 -11.47
N LEU A 30 1.06 12.31 -11.38
CA LEU A 30 0.07 13.39 -11.31
C LEU A 30 -0.31 13.78 -9.87
N ASN A 31 0.34 13.22 -8.84
CA ASN A 31 0.00 13.40 -7.42
C ASN A 31 -1.47 13.16 -7.11
N ARG A 32 -2.10 12.20 -7.81
CA ARG A 32 -3.49 11.85 -7.59
C ARG A 32 -3.63 11.07 -6.30
N VAL A 33 -4.62 11.47 -5.50
CA VAL A 33 -4.99 10.81 -4.25
C VAL A 33 -6.51 10.58 -4.22
N PRO A 34 -7.00 9.66 -3.38
CA PRO A 34 -8.44 9.47 -3.18
C PRO A 34 -9.15 10.75 -2.70
N ARG A 35 -10.48 10.76 -2.82
CA ARG A 35 -11.29 11.86 -2.24
C ARG A 35 -11.10 11.91 -0.73
N ASP A 36 -11.12 13.13 -0.20
CA ASP A 36 -10.96 13.43 1.22
C ASP A 36 -9.67 12.89 1.84
N PHE A 37 -8.65 12.59 1.01
CA PHE A 37 -7.37 12.06 1.46
C PHE A 37 -6.74 12.88 2.58
N TYR A 38 -6.57 14.20 2.40
CA TYR A 38 -5.90 15.04 3.40
C TYR A 38 -6.70 15.13 4.71
N PRO A 39 -8.02 15.44 4.71
CA PRO A 39 -8.80 15.39 5.94
C PRO A 39 -8.72 14.06 6.68
N ARG A 40 -8.70 12.93 5.96
CA ARG A 40 -8.59 11.59 6.58
C ARG A 40 -7.21 11.33 7.17
N VAL A 41 -6.14 11.75 6.48
CA VAL A 41 -4.76 11.67 7.01
C VAL A 41 -4.61 12.55 8.25
N TRP A 42 -5.28 13.70 8.31
CA TRP A 42 -5.32 14.53 9.52
C TRP A 42 -5.89 13.76 10.71
N SER A 43 -7.00 13.03 10.54
CA SER A 43 -7.59 12.18 11.59
C SER A 43 -6.66 11.03 12.03
N VAL A 44 -5.84 10.51 11.12
CA VAL A 44 -4.79 9.53 11.47
C VAL A 44 -3.72 10.18 12.33
N LEU A 45 -3.27 11.36 11.93
CA LEU A 45 -2.21 12.10 12.62
C LEU A 45 -2.64 12.52 14.03
N GLU A 46 -3.92 12.82 14.25
CA GLU A 46 -4.45 13.07 15.60
C GLU A 46 -4.26 11.89 16.56
N LYS A 47 -4.26 10.66 16.04
CA LYS A 47 -4.20 9.44 16.86
C LYS A 47 -2.79 8.86 17.00
N CYS A 48 -1.75 9.45 16.43
CA CYS A 48 -0.35 9.01 16.57
C CYS A 48 0.60 10.17 16.89
N GLN A 49 1.82 9.88 17.34
CA GLN A 49 2.82 10.93 17.59
C GLN A 49 3.37 11.56 16.28
N GLY A 50 3.23 10.86 15.16
CA GLY A 50 3.61 11.37 13.85
C GLY A 50 3.61 10.29 12.77
N LEU A 51 3.65 10.72 11.51
CA LEU A 51 3.81 9.86 10.34
C LEU A 51 5.20 10.11 9.74
N ALA A 52 6.06 9.09 9.73
CA ALA A 52 7.34 9.13 9.04
C ALA A 52 7.17 8.56 7.62
N ILE A 53 7.70 9.27 6.62
CA ILE A 53 7.64 8.91 5.20
C ILE A 53 8.97 9.36 4.57
N GLU A 54 9.76 8.43 4.04
CA GLU A 54 11.05 8.71 3.38
C GLU A 54 11.97 9.63 4.20
N GLY A 55 12.11 9.36 5.50
CA GLY A 55 12.95 10.16 6.40
C GLY A 55 12.42 11.57 6.71
N ARG A 56 11.23 11.93 6.24
CA ARG A 56 10.49 13.13 6.65
C ARG A 56 9.45 12.76 7.71
N LEU A 57 9.19 13.68 8.63
CA LEU A 57 8.20 13.50 9.69
C LEU A 57 7.08 14.52 9.52
N LEU A 58 5.84 14.03 9.51
CA LEU A 58 4.64 14.81 9.78
C LEU A 58 4.31 14.65 11.28
N PRO A 59 4.65 15.65 12.13
CA PRO A 59 4.43 15.54 13.57
C PRO A 59 2.99 15.87 13.96
N GLN A 60 2.53 15.29 15.07
CA GLN A 60 1.16 15.48 15.58
C GLN A 60 0.77 16.94 15.81
N ASN A 61 1.71 17.83 16.19
CA ASN A 61 1.39 19.24 16.47
C ASN A 61 0.78 19.99 15.27
N LEU A 62 0.97 19.49 14.04
CA LEU A 62 0.29 20.04 12.85
C LEU A 62 -1.23 20.04 13.01
N THR A 63 -1.81 19.08 13.73
CA THR A 63 -3.27 19.03 13.96
C THR A 63 -3.76 20.05 14.98
N GLN A 64 -2.87 20.58 15.81
CA GLN A 64 -3.19 21.64 16.78
C GLN A 64 -3.06 23.04 16.15
N GLU A 65 -2.22 23.16 15.13
CA GLU A 65 -1.97 24.43 14.43
C GLU A 65 -2.88 24.65 13.21
N MET A 66 -3.45 23.58 12.65
CA MET A 66 -4.21 23.58 11.40
C MET A 66 -5.40 22.63 11.48
N THR A 67 -6.49 23.01 10.81
CA THR A 67 -7.67 22.13 10.68
C THR A 67 -7.55 21.18 9.48
N SER A 68 -8.33 20.09 9.49
CA SER A 68 -8.33 19.05 8.45
C SER A 68 -8.69 19.56 7.04
N GLY A 69 -9.44 20.66 6.95
CA GLY A 69 -9.86 21.29 5.69
C GLY A 69 -8.95 22.42 5.19
N GLU A 70 -7.92 22.80 5.95
CA GLU A 70 -7.00 23.86 5.55
C GLU A 70 -6.01 23.41 4.48
N LEU A 71 -5.83 24.26 3.46
CA LEU A 71 -4.85 24.04 2.38
C LEU A 71 -3.42 23.85 2.92
N LYS A 72 -3.08 24.52 4.02
CA LYS A 72 -1.74 24.46 4.62
C LYS A 72 -1.40 23.04 5.09
N PHE A 73 -2.36 22.32 5.68
CA PHE A 73 -2.17 20.92 6.06
C PHE A 73 -1.98 20.04 4.83
N ALA A 74 -2.84 20.19 3.83
CA ALA A 74 -2.75 19.45 2.57
C ALA A 74 -1.37 19.61 1.90
N LEU A 75 -0.87 20.86 1.82
CA LEU A 75 0.46 21.16 1.27
C LEU A 75 1.59 20.52 2.08
N ALA A 76 1.47 20.43 3.40
CA ALA A 76 2.48 19.77 4.24
C ALA A 76 2.55 18.27 3.92
N VAL A 77 1.41 17.59 3.82
CA VAL A 77 1.33 16.17 3.44
C VAL A 77 1.85 15.97 2.02
N GLU A 78 1.43 16.81 1.06
CA GLU A 78 1.86 16.73 -0.33
C GLU A 78 3.37 16.93 -0.48
N THR A 79 3.95 17.90 0.24
CA THR A 79 5.40 18.15 0.24
C THR A 79 6.18 16.91 0.67
N VAL A 80 5.69 16.21 1.70
CA VAL A 80 6.30 14.96 2.16
C VAL A 80 6.17 13.85 1.13
N LEU A 81 4.98 13.63 0.54
CA LEU A 81 4.78 12.63 -0.51
C LEU A 81 5.60 12.91 -1.78
N ASN A 82 5.82 14.19 -2.11
CA ASN A 82 6.64 14.61 -3.25
C ASN A 82 8.14 14.33 -3.06
N THR A 83 8.59 14.00 -1.84
CA THR A 83 9.98 13.56 -1.63
C THR A 83 10.24 12.16 -2.18
N ILE A 84 9.20 11.34 -2.33
CA ILE A 84 9.30 10.01 -2.95
C ILE A 84 9.55 10.17 -4.46
N PRO A 85 10.69 9.72 -5.01
CA PRO A 85 11.00 9.95 -6.41
C PRO A 85 10.26 9.01 -7.38
N GLN A 86 9.91 7.78 -6.95
CA GLN A 86 9.23 6.81 -7.82
C GLN A 86 7.71 6.92 -7.68
N PRO A 87 6.97 7.22 -8.76
CA PRO A 87 5.53 7.47 -8.68
C PRO A 87 4.73 6.23 -8.23
N GLU A 88 5.13 5.02 -8.64
CA GLU A 88 4.49 3.78 -8.20
C GLU A 88 4.66 3.53 -6.70
N TYR A 89 5.81 3.89 -6.12
CA TYR A 89 6.04 3.78 -4.68
C TYR A 89 5.24 4.83 -3.91
N ARG A 90 5.16 6.06 -4.42
CA ARG A 90 4.29 7.12 -3.88
C ARG A 90 2.85 6.64 -3.75
N GLN A 91 2.33 5.94 -4.76
CA GLN A 91 0.96 5.39 -4.69
C GLN A 91 0.80 4.27 -3.66
N LEU A 92 1.79 3.39 -3.47
CA LEU A 92 1.72 2.41 -2.37
C LEU A 92 1.76 3.08 -0.99
N VAL A 93 2.49 4.19 -0.82
CA VAL A 93 2.46 4.99 0.41
C VAL A 93 1.11 5.65 0.61
N VAL A 94 0.47 6.17 -0.45
CA VAL A 94 -0.91 6.69 -0.40
C VAL A 94 -1.87 5.58 0.03
N GLU A 95 -1.79 4.39 -0.57
CA GLU A 95 -2.59 3.22 -0.18
C GLU A 95 -2.35 2.82 1.30
N ALA A 96 -1.10 2.88 1.78
CA ALA A 96 -0.78 2.63 3.19
C ALA A 96 -1.40 3.65 4.14
N LEU A 97 -1.36 4.93 3.79
CA LEU A 97 -2.06 5.97 4.52
C LEU A 97 -3.57 5.72 4.51
N MET A 98 -4.16 5.31 3.37
CA MET A 98 -5.57 4.96 3.31
C MET A 98 -5.95 3.81 4.24
N VAL A 99 -5.11 2.78 4.36
CA VAL A 99 -5.37 1.70 5.33
C VAL A 99 -5.36 2.23 6.77
N LEU A 100 -4.43 3.12 7.13
CA LEU A 100 -4.43 3.76 8.45
C LEU A 100 -5.71 4.58 8.68
N THR A 101 -6.24 5.25 7.65
CA THR A 101 -7.51 5.99 7.80
C THR A 101 -8.66 5.07 8.17
N LEU A 102 -8.72 3.86 7.58
CA LEU A 102 -9.75 2.86 7.91
C LEU A 102 -9.63 2.41 9.37
N VAL A 103 -8.42 2.20 9.87
CA VAL A 103 -8.17 1.86 11.30
C VAL A 103 -8.75 2.95 12.21
N THR A 104 -8.57 4.22 11.84
CA THR A 104 -9.06 5.35 12.64
C THR A 104 -10.57 5.59 12.53
N GLU A 105 -11.15 5.41 11.35
CA GLU A 105 -12.58 5.61 11.07
C GLU A 105 -13.46 4.55 11.75
N HIS A 106 -12.99 3.30 11.77
CA HIS A 106 -13.67 2.22 12.47
C HIS A 106 -13.36 2.19 13.97
N ASN A 107 -12.64 3.18 14.51
CA ASN A 107 -12.24 3.27 15.91
C ASN A 107 -11.62 1.96 16.44
N VAL A 108 -10.85 1.28 15.61
CA VAL A 108 -10.23 -0.01 15.98
C VAL A 108 -9.24 0.18 17.13
N ALA A 109 -8.66 1.37 17.25
CA ALA A 109 -7.86 1.81 18.39
C ALA A 109 -8.16 3.28 18.75
N SER A 110 -8.13 3.59 20.05
CA SER A 110 -8.22 4.97 20.55
C SER A 110 -6.96 5.79 20.24
N HIS A 111 -5.80 5.12 20.26
CA HIS A 111 -4.50 5.68 19.89
C HIS A 111 -3.72 4.65 19.06
N LEU A 112 -3.04 5.13 18.02
CA LEU A 112 -2.15 4.32 17.18
C LEU A 112 -0.72 4.25 17.72
N GLY A 113 -0.44 4.98 18.81
CA GLY A 113 0.85 4.95 19.51
C GLY A 113 1.84 5.97 18.98
N GLY A 114 3.10 5.54 18.84
CA GLY A 114 4.25 6.39 18.52
C GLY A 114 4.30 6.90 17.08
N VAL A 115 5.51 7.20 16.61
CA VAL A 115 5.72 7.56 15.20
C VAL A 115 5.55 6.32 14.33
N ILE A 116 4.65 6.39 13.34
CA ILE A 116 4.40 5.31 12.40
C ILE A 116 5.25 5.55 11.15
N ALA A 117 6.21 4.65 10.90
CA ALA A 117 6.97 4.61 9.66
C ALA A 117 6.14 3.95 8.56
N VAL A 118 5.59 4.76 7.64
CA VAL A 118 4.65 4.29 6.61
C VAL A 118 5.37 3.41 5.58
N GLU A 119 6.64 3.69 5.30
CA GLU A 119 7.50 2.86 4.45
C GLU A 119 7.58 1.42 4.97
N ASN A 120 7.65 1.23 6.28
CA ASN A 120 7.73 -0.09 6.90
C ASN A 120 6.44 -0.90 6.67
N LEU A 121 5.28 -0.25 6.63
CA LEU A 121 4.01 -0.90 6.29
C LEU A 121 4.05 -1.45 4.87
N VAL A 122 4.52 -0.65 3.90
CA VAL A 122 4.62 -1.05 2.49
C VAL A 122 5.63 -2.19 2.31
N HIS A 123 6.81 -2.10 2.94
CA HIS A 123 7.82 -3.17 2.88
C HIS A 123 7.35 -4.46 3.54
N LYS A 124 6.67 -4.37 4.69
CA LYS A 124 6.09 -5.53 5.35
C LYS A 124 4.97 -6.15 4.52
N ALA A 125 4.13 -5.34 3.88
CA ALA A 125 3.10 -5.82 2.95
C ALA A 125 3.71 -6.60 1.78
N ASN A 126 4.76 -6.05 1.14
CA ASN A 126 5.50 -6.74 0.09
C ASN A 126 6.15 -8.04 0.61
N GLN A 127 6.68 -8.06 1.84
CA GLN A 127 7.21 -9.29 2.43
C GLN A 127 6.13 -10.36 2.58
N ILE A 128 4.95 -10.01 3.10
CA ILE A 128 3.83 -10.93 3.27
C ILE A 128 3.34 -11.43 1.90
N PHE A 129 3.23 -10.53 0.92
CA PHE A 129 2.90 -10.88 -0.47
C PHE A 129 3.87 -11.92 -1.04
N LEU A 130 5.18 -11.70 -0.93
CA LEU A 130 6.17 -12.65 -1.44
C LEU A 130 6.09 -14.00 -0.73
N GLN A 131 5.81 -14.03 0.58
CA GLN A 131 5.61 -15.28 1.32
C GLN A 131 4.39 -16.06 0.80
N ASP A 132 3.28 -15.37 0.54
CA ASP A 132 2.07 -16.02 0.04
C ASP A 132 2.23 -16.47 -1.43
N GLN A 133 2.94 -15.70 -2.25
CA GLN A 133 3.32 -16.10 -3.61
C GLN A 133 4.15 -17.38 -3.63
N MET A 134 5.08 -17.56 -2.66
CA MET A 134 5.84 -18.82 -2.54
C MET A 134 4.94 -20.02 -2.20
N LYS A 135 3.92 -19.84 -1.35
CA LYS A 135 3.02 -20.94 -0.93
C LYS A 135 2.16 -21.47 -2.08
N ILE A 136 1.75 -20.59 -2.98
CA ILE A 136 0.85 -20.93 -4.09
C ILE A 136 1.56 -21.05 -5.44
N ASN A 137 2.89 -20.96 -5.45
CA ASN A 137 3.70 -20.91 -6.67
C ASN A 137 3.24 -19.83 -7.67
N GLY A 138 2.96 -18.62 -7.17
CA GLY A 138 2.49 -17.49 -7.97
C GLY A 138 3.58 -16.79 -8.78
N ASP A 139 3.20 -15.84 -9.65
CA ASP A 139 4.10 -15.21 -10.63
C ASP A 139 5.35 -14.57 -10.02
N ALA A 140 5.27 -14.04 -8.79
CA ALA A 140 6.43 -13.42 -8.16
C ALA A 140 7.56 -14.43 -7.88
N THR A 141 7.31 -15.75 -7.94
CA THR A 141 8.35 -16.80 -7.83
C THR A 141 9.32 -16.78 -9.00
N LEU A 142 8.91 -16.22 -10.14
CA LEU A 142 9.77 -15.96 -11.29
C LEU A 142 10.87 -14.93 -10.99
N CYS A 143 10.72 -14.13 -9.92
CA CYS A 143 11.69 -13.12 -9.53
C CYS A 143 11.98 -13.09 -8.02
N CYS A 144 11.18 -12.38 -7.22
CA CYS A 144 11.50 -12.00 -5.84
C CYS A 144 10.98 -12.99 -4.78
N ALA A 145 9.98 -13.80 -5.09
CA ALA A 145 9.37 -14.75 -4.16
C ALA A 145 10.19 -16.04 -4.14
N LYS A 146 11.41 -15.93 -3.63
CA LYS A 146 12.40 -17.01 -3.49
C LYS A 146 13.00 -17.00 -2.07
N PRO A 147 13.56 -18.13 -1.60
CA PRO A 147 14.40 -18.17 -0.40
C PRO A 147 15.49 -17.09 -0.47
N LYS A 148 15.89 -16.53 0.68
CA LYS A 148 16.79 -15.36 0.72
C LYS A 148 18.12 -15.63 0.00
N GLU A 149 18.59 -16.87 0.07
CA GLU A 149 19.85 -17.35 -0.50
C GLU A 149 19.79 -17.43 -2.03
N ALA A 150 18.59 -17.55 -2.59
CA ALA A 150 18.32 -17.64 -4.02
C ALA A 150 17.82 -16.31 -4.62
N ARG A 151 17.83 -15.22 -3.84
CA ARG A 151 17.46 -13.90 -4.33
C ARG A 151 18.63 -13.27 -5.04
N GLU A 152 18.46 -13.11 -6.34
CA GLU A 152 19.42 -12.44 -7.20
C GLU A 152 19.08 -10.94 -7.29
N THR A 153 20.13 -10.11 -7.40
CA THR A 153 20.03 -8.67 -7.63
C THR A 153 20.77 -8.29 -8.90
N THR A 154 20.42 -7.14 -9.48
CA THR A 154 21.19 -6.57 -10.59
C THR A 154 22.61 -6.20 -10.14
N SER A 155 23.50 -5.93 -11.09
CA SER A 155 24.85 -5.42 -10.81
C SER A 155 24.86 -4.10 -10.02
N SER A 156 23.78 -3.32 -10.12
CA SER A 156 23.55 -2.09 -9.35
C SER A 156 22.89 -2.31 -7.98
N GLY A 157 22.67 -3.56 -7.57
CA GLY A 157 22.02 -3.90 -6.30
C GLY A 157 20.49 -3.82 -6.31
N GLY A 158 19.86 -3.57 -7.46
CA GLY A 158 18.40 -3.51 -7.60
C GLY A 158 17.74 -4.89 -7.73
N LEU A 159 16.41 -4.93 -7.71
CA LEU A 159 15.65 -6.15 -7.96
C LEU A 159 15.67 -6.52 -9.45
N LEU A 160 15.84 -7.81 -9.77
CA LEU A 160 15.82 -8.29 -11.16
C LEU A 160 14.51 -7.99 -11.90
N CYS A 161 13.39 -7.95 -11.18
CA CYS A 161 12.10 -7.61 -11.77
C CYS A 161 11.93 -6.12 -12.08
N GLY A 162 12.92 -5.26 -11.80
CA GLY A 162 12.83 -3.82 -12.02
C GLY A 162 11.97 -3.07 -10.99
N GLY A 163 11.58 -3.75 -9.90
CA GLY A 163 10.81 -3.16 -8.81
C GLY A 163 11.55 -2.02 -8.10
N ALA A 164 10.90 -0.84 -8.05
CA ALA A 164 11.39 0.33 -7.34
C ALA A 164 11.37 0.15 -5.82
N ALA A 165 12.20 0.93 -5.10
CA ALA A 165 12.24 0.97 -3.63
C ALA A 165 12.27 -0.43 -2.98
N TYR A 166 12.94 -1.42 -3.61
CA TYR A 166 12.99 -2.81 -3.14
C TYR A 166 11.62 -3.49 -2.93
N ILE A 167 10.58 -3.02 -3.64
CA ILE A 167 9.26 -3.63 -3.71
C ILE A 167 9.14 -4.42 -5.01
N CYS A 168 8.60 -5.63 -4.95
CA CYS A 168 8.48 -6.51 -6.12
C CYS A 168 7.57 -5.89 -7.19
N GLN A 169 7.97 -5.97 -8.47
CA GLN A 169 7.15 -5.46 -9.58
C GLN A 169 5.75 -6.09 -9.62
N HIS A 170 5.62 -7.38 -9.29
CA HIS A 170 4.30 -8.04 -9.23
C HIS A 170 3.41 -7.51 -8.10
N PHE A 171 4.00 -6.99 -7.01
CA PHE A 171 3.22 -6.33 -5.97
C PHE A 171 2.68 -4.98 -6.47
N TYR A 172 3.51 -4.21 -7.17
CA TYR A 172 3.06 -2.99 -7.85
C TYR A 172 2.02 -3.23 -8.94
N ASP A 173 1.91 -4.45 -9.46
CA ASP A 173 0.93 -4.81 -10.47
C ASP A 173 -0.29 -5.56 -9.90
N SER A 174 -0.34 -5.74 -8.58
CA SER A 174 -1.52 -6.29 -7.91
C SER A 174 -2.62 -5.24 -7.79
N ALA A 175 -3.88 -5.61 -7.98
CA ALA A 175 -5.01 -4.69 -7.80
C ALA A 175 -5.00 -4.07 -6.39
N PRO A 176 -5.53 -2.85 -6.19
CA PRO A 176 -5.69 -2.30 -4.84
C PRO A 176 -6.58 -3.16 -3.95
N SER A 177 -7.68 -3.66 -4.49
CA SER A 177 -8.70 -4.45 -3.79
C SER A 177 -8.59 -5.95 -4.08
N GLY A 178 -9.36 -6.75 -3.33
CA GLY A 178 -9.42 -8.20 -3.45
C GLY A 178 -8.50 -8.95 -2.48
N SER A 179 -8.69 -10.26 -2.35
CA SER A 179 -7.99 -11.08 -1.35
C SER A 179 -6.45 -11.09 -1.50
N PHE A 180 -5.96 -10.84 -2.72
CA PHE A 180 -4.53 -10.73 -3.04
C PHE A 180 -4.15 -9.31 -3.48
N GLY A 181 -5.00 -8.32 -3.21
CA GLY A 181 -4.75 -6.93 -3.54
C GLY A 181 -3.79 -6.25 -2.55
N THR A 182 -3.17 -5.14 -2.97
CA THR A 182 -2.18 -4.42 -2.16
C THR A 182 -2.76 -3.90 -0.85
N MET A 183 -3.99 -3.39 -0.84
CA MET A 183 -4.64 -2.91 0.39
C MET A 183 -4.81 -4.03 1.43
N THR A 184 -5.08 -5.26 0.98
CA THR A 184 -5.21 -6.43 1.86
C THR A 184 -3.88 -6.78 2.52
N TYR A 185 -2.78 -6.76 1.76
CA TYR A 185 -1.44 -7.00 2.31
C TYR A 185 -0.97 -5.87 3.22
N ILE A 186 -1.29 -4.62 2.89
CA ILE A 186 -1.03 -3.45 3.73
C ILE A 186 -1.83 -3.53 5.02
N MET A 187 -3.10 -3.96 4.98
CA MET A 187 -3.91 -4.18 6.18
C MET A 187 -3.30 -5.27 7.08
N ARG A 188 -2.86 -6.40 6.50
CA ARG A 188 -2.15 -7.45 7.25
C ARG A 188 -0.82 -6.95 7.84
N ALA A 189 -0.07 -6.14 7.10
CA ALA A 189 1.15 -5.51 7.59
C ALA A 189 0.86 -4.55 8.76
N THR A 190 -0.21 -3.76 8.65
CA THR A 190 -0.67 -2.84 9.69
C THR A 190 -1.05 -3.59 10.96
N ALA A 191 -1.84 -4.67 10.84
CA ALA A 191 -2.18 -5.56 11.96
C ALA A 191 -0.96 -6.23 12.61
N THR A 192 0.11 -6.47 11.83
CA THR A 192 1.35 -7.06 12.35
C THR A 192 2.24 -6.04 13.08
N LEU A 193 2.26 -4.79 12.61
CA LEU A 193 3.22 -3.77 13.05
C LEU A 193 2.65 -2.78 14.07
N LEU A 194 1.34 -2.54 14.07
CA LEU A 194 0.70 -1.69 15.07
C LEU A 194 0.31 -2.53 16.28
N ASP A 195 1.00 -2.30 17.40
CA ASP A 195 0.73 -3.00 18.67
C ASP A 195 -0.65 -2.66 19.28
N CYS A 196 -1.31 -1.61 18.79
CA CYS A 196 -2.65 -1.22 19.25
C CYS A 196 -3.78 -2.07 18.63
N LEU A 197 -3.47 -2.95 17.68
CA LEU A 197 -4.43 -3.84 17.05
C LEU A 197 -4.43 -5.21 17.73
N PRO A 198 -5.59 -5.87 17.86
CA PRO A 198 -5.67 -7.22 18.41
C PRO A 198 -4.84 -8.16 17.53
N LYS A 199 -3.92 -8.90 18.16
CA LYS A 199 -3.10 -9.92 17.49
C LYS A 199 -3.99 -11.13 17.18
N GLU A 200 -3.67 -11.88 16.11
CA GLU A 200 -4.41 -13.11 15.75
C GLU A 200 -4.63 -13.99 16.99
N GLY A 201 -5.89 -14.16 17.40
CA GLY A 201 -6.30 -14.92 18.58
C GLY A 201 -7.02 -14.14 19.68
N ASP A 202 -7.04 -12.80 19.65
CA ASP A 202 -7.66 -11.96 20.69
C ASP A 202 -9.01 -11.32 20.27
N ILE A 203 -9.56 -11.79 19.14
CA ILE A 203 -10.86 -11.33 18.65
C ILE A 203 -11.94 -12.23 19.24
N ASP A 204 -12.33 -11.97 20.49
CA ASP A 204 -13.58 -12.48 21.02
C ASP A 204 -14.73 -11.76 20.28
N CYS A 205 -15.25 -12.39 19.23
CA CYS A 205 -16.52 -12.01 18.62
C CYS A 205 -17.67 -12.32 19.58
N ASN A 206 -17.83 -11.51 20.63
CA ASN A 206 -19.10 -11.42 21.34
C ASN A 206 -20.07 -10.60 20.49
N VAL A 207 -20.74 -11.29 19.58
CA VAL A 207 -22.00 -10.82 19.00
C VAL A 207 -23.03 -10.87 20.13
N GLN A 208 -23.41 -9.71 20.65
CA GLN A 208 -24.63 -9.52 21.45
C GLN A 208 -25.71 -8.89 20.57
#